data_AF-A0A376X0E3-F1
#
_entry.id   AF-A0A376X0E3-F1
#
_cell.length_a   1.000
_cell.length_b   1.000
_cell.length_c   1.000
_cell.angle_alpha   90.00
_cell.angle_beta   90.00
_cell.angle_gamma   90.00
#
_symmetry.space_group_name_H-M   'P 1'
#
loop_
_entity.id
_entity.type
_entity.pdbx_description
1 polymer ?
#
loop_
_entity_poly.entity_id
_entity_poly.type
_entity_poly.pdbx_seq_one_letter_code
_entity_poly.pdbx_strand_id
1 'polypeptide(L)'
;MLPLIMAYLLKDMPDVSSLLRWHENYDLILAMESEHIAQVTAIAPEVRGKTMLFGQWLEQKEIPDPYRKSQDAFEHVYGMLERASQEWAKRLSR
;
A
#
# COMPACT_ATOMS: atom_id res chain seq x y z
N MET A 1 -0.80 -6.89 -10.61
CA MET A 1 -1.72 -5.82 -11.07
C MET A 1 -2.15 -4.87 -9.94
N LEU A 2 -1.96 -5.20 -8.66
CA LEU A 2 -2.39 -4.39 -7.51
C LEU A 2 -1.42 -3.30 -6.98
N PRO A 3 -0.08 -3.36 -7.11
CA PRO A 3 0.79 -2.27 -6.62
C PRO A 3 0.68 -0.98 -7.46
N LEU A 4 0.14 -1.08 -8.68
CA LEU A 4 -0.15 0.08 -9.52
C LEU A 4 -1.25 0.96 -8.93
N ILE A 5 -2.29 0.45 -8.27
CA ILE A 5 -3.48 1.26 -7.93
C ILE A 5 -3.16 2.41 -6.95
N MET A 6 -2.28 2.21 -5.95
CA MET A 6 -1.92 3.31 -5.05
C MET A 6 -1.00 4.34 -5.71
N ALA A 7 -0.05 3.91 -6.55
CA ALA A 7 0.80 4.82 -7.32
C ALA A 7 0.00 5.55 -8.42
N TYR A 8 -0.97 4.88 -9.05
CA TYR A 8 -1.86 5.44 -10.07
C TYR A 8 -2.85 6.42 -9.44
N LEU A 9 -3.44 6.09 -8.29
CA LEU A 9 -4.30 7.01 -7.55
C LEU A 9 -3.56 8.31 -7.19
N LEU A 10 -2.28 8.25 -6.84
CA LEU A 10 -1.47 9.45 -6.59
C LEU A 10 -1.10 10.18 -7.88
N LYS A 11 -0.84 9.46 -8.98
CA LYS A 11 -0.39 10.01 -10.27
C LYS A 11 -1.53 10.61 -11.12
N ASP A 12 -2.76 10.13 -10.93
CA ASP A 12 -3.98 10.65 -11.57
C ASP A 12 -4.67 11.74 -10.74
N MET A 13 -4.14 12.08 -9.55
CA MET A 13 -4.62 13.25 -8.82
C MET A 13 -4.16 14.52 -9.54
N PRO A 14 -5.08 15.41 -9.92
CA PRO A 14 -4.74 16.58 -10.73
C PRO A 14 -3.80 17.55 -10.00
N ASP A 15 -3.78 17.51 -8.66
CA ASP A 15 -2.97 18.37 -7.82
C ASP A 15 -2.85 17.84 -6.37
N VAL A 16 -1.91 18.40 -5.61
CA VAL A 16 -1.67 18.04 -4.19
C VAL A 16 -2.91 18.26 -3.33
N SER A 17 -3.75 19.26 -3.62
CA SER A 17 -4.99 19.50 -2.84
C SER A 17 -6.00 18.37 -3.03
N SER A 18 -6.02 17.72 -4.19
CA SER A 18 -6.84 16.52 -4.42
C SER A 18 -6.36 15.34 -3.55
N LEU A 19 -5.05 15.21 -3.36
CA LEU A 19 -4.43 14.22 -2.48
C LEU A 19 -4.76 14.48 -1.01
N LEU A 20 -4.75 15.76 -0.60
CA LEU A 20 -5.18 16.18 0.73
C LEU A 20 -6.63 15.78 1.03
N ARG A 21 -7.54 16.09 0.11
CA ARG A 21 -8.96 15.74 0.25
C ARG A 21 -9.22 14.23 0.23
N TRP A 22 -8.49 13.49 -0.60
CA TRP A 22 -8.68 12.05 -0.69
C TRP A 22 -8.36 11.38 0.63
N HIS A 23 -7.20 11.70 1.23
CA HIS A 23 -6.80 11.05 2.47
C HIS A 23 -7.75 11.39 3.63
N GLU A 24 -8.41 12.54 3.67
CA GLU A 24 -9.39 12.88 4.73
C GLU A 24 -10.53 11.85 4.84
N ASN A 25 -10.83 11.14 3.75
CA ASN A 25 -11.87 10.11 3.72
C ASN A 25 -11.38 8.70 4.11
N TYR A 26 -10.09 8.53 4.41
CA TYR A 26 -9.50 7.24 4.77
C TYR A 26 -8.76 7.33 6.10
N ASP A 27 -9.14 6.44 7.03
CA ASP A 27 -8.50 6.31 8.34
C ASP A 27 -7.18 5.54 8.28
N LEU A 28 -6.96 4.74 7.23
CA LEU A 28 -5.79 3.87 7.06
C LEU A 28 -5.39 3.76 5.58
N ILE A 29 -4.09 3.88 5.31
CA ILE A 29 -3.50 3.70 3.99
C ILE A 29 -2.47 2.59 4.04
N LEU A 30 -2.60 1.63 3.12
CA LEU A 30 -1.72 0.47 3.05
C LEU A 30 -0.81 0.53 1.81
N ALA A 31 0.49 0.53 2.04
CA ALA A 31 1.53 0.58 1.01
C ALA A 31 2.26 -0.75 0.87
N MET A 32 2.67 -1.13 -0.34
CA MET A 32 3.30 -2.44 -0.56
C MET A 32 4.78 -2.49 -0.12
N GLU A 33 5.48 -1.36 -0.18
CA GLU A 33 6.93 -1.26 0.06
C GLU A 33 7.25 0.03 0.84
N SER A 34 8.37 0.06 1.56
CA SER A 34 8.73 1.22 2.39
C SER A 34 9.00 2.48 1.56
N GLU A 35 9.48 2.32 0.33
CA GLU A 35 9.70 3.42 -0.61
C GLU A 35 8.39 4.17 -0.91
N HIS A 36 7.28 3.46 -1.09
CA HIS A 36 5.97 4.08 -1.29
C HIS A 36 5.55 4.94 -0.09
N ILE A 37 5.85 4.49 1.13
CA ILE A 37 5.59 5.28 2.34
C ILE A 37 6.45 6.54 2.33
N ALA A 38 7.73 6.44 1.98
CA ALA A 38 8.63 7.58 1.89
C ALA A 38 8.13 8.60 0.84
N GLN A 39 7.69 8.14 -0.33
CA GLN A 39 7.13 9.00 -1.38
C GLN A 39 5.87 9.73 -0.91
N VAL A 40 4.92 9.02 -0.28
CA VAL A 40 3.71 9.66 0.28
C VAL A 40 4.08 10.66 1.38
N THR A 41 5.03 10.31 2.25
CA THR A 41 5.49 11.20 3.34
C THR A 41 6.16 12.46 2.83
N ALA A 42 6.87 12.37 1.70
CA ALA A 42 7.50 13.53 1.07
C ALA A 42 6.47 14.51 0.49
N ILE A 43 5.32 14.01 0.05
CA ILE A 43 4.25 14.82 -0.56
C ILE A 43 3.28 15.35 0.51
N ALA A 44 2.91 14.50 1.47
CA ALA A 44 1.88 14.75 2.48
C ALA A 44 2.32 14.19 3.84
N PRO A 45 3.18 14.91 4.59
CA PRO A 45 3.71 14.46 5.87
C PRO A 45 2.63 14.11 6.91
N GLU A 46 1.49 14.81 6.88
CA GLU A 46 0.33 14.60 7.74
C GLU A 46 -0.30 13.20 7.57
N VAL A 47 -0.10 12.57 6.42
CA VAL A 47 -0.65 11.25 6.12
C VAL A 47 0.21 10.13 6.72
N ARG A 48 1.48 10.42 7.05
CA ARG A 48 2.44 9.42 7.59
C ARG A 48 1.91 8.68 8.80
N GLY A 49 1.15 9.34 9.68
CA GLY A 49 0.61 8.75 10.90
C GLY A 49 -0.37 7.61 10.67
N LYS A 50 -1.00 7.57 9.49
CA LYS A 50 -2.00 6.57 9.10
C LYS A 50 -1.59 5.71 7.90
N THR A 51 -0.35 5.85 7.43
CA THR A 51 0.21 5.01 6.37
C THR A 51 1.03 3.88 6.97
N MET A 52 0.71 2.64 6.60
CA MET A 52 1.37 1.42 7.08
C MET A 52 1.70 0.48 5.92
N LEU A 53 2.61 -0.47 6.13
CA LEU A 53 2.88 -1.50 5.14
C LEU A 53 1.71 -2.49 5.06
N PHE A 54 1.37 -2.93 3.85
CA PHE A 54 0.38 -3.96 3.64
C PHE A 54 0.82 -5.26 4.32
N GLY A 55 2.10 -5.64 4.16
CA GLY A 55 2.67 -6.78 4.86
C GLY A 55 3.14 -6.50 6.30
N GLN A 56 2.68 -5.44 6.98
CA GLN A 56 3.19 -5.04 8.31
C GLN A 56 3.31 -6.19 9.33
N TRP A 57 2.41 -7.17 9.24
CA TRP A 57 2.28 -8.32 10.15
C TRP A 57 2.93 -9.60 9.65
N LEU A 58 3.54 -9.58 8.46
CA LEU A 58 4.32 -10.68 7.92
C LEU A 58 5.78 -10.59 8.38
N GLU A 59 6.49 -11.72 8.33
CA GLU A 59 7.95 -11.74 8.52
C GLU A 59 8.66 -10.93 7.44
N GLN A 60 8.26 -11.16 6.17
CA GLN A 60 8.66 -10.34 5.04
C GLN A 60 7.59 -9.28 4.78
N LYS A 61 7.84 -8.06 5.29
CA LYS A 61 6.84 -6.98 5.32
C LYS A 61 6.59 -6.30 3.99
N GLU A 62 7.61 -6.26 3.15
CA GLU A 62 7.51 -5.66 1.83
C GLU A 62 6.98 -6.70 0.84
N ILE A 63 6.00 -6.29 0.04
CA ILE A 63 5.39 -7.12 -0.98
C ILE A 63 5.87 -6.57 -2.33
N PRO A 64 6.79 -7.26 -3.01
CA PRO A 64 7.40 -6.75 -4.23
C PRO A 64 6.41 -6.72 -5.39
N ASP A 65 6.62 -5.82 -6.35
CA ASP A 65 5.83 -5.78 -7.58
C ASP A 65 6.14 -6.99 -8.49
N PRO A 66 5.16 -7.87 -8.80
CA PRO A 66 5.35 -8.99 -9.70
C PRO A 66 5.27 -8.58 -11.19
N TYR A 67 5.14 -7.28 -11.49
CA TYR A 67 4.97 -6.80 -12.86
C TYR A 67 6.14 -7.21 -13.75
N ARG A 68 5.81 -7.78 -14.92
CA ARG A 68 6.76 -8.33 -15.90
C ARG A 68 7.69 -9.42 -15.35
N LYS A 69 7.29 -10.10 -14.27
CA LYS A 69 8.00 -11.27 -13.72
C LYS A 69 7.35 -12.58 -14.20
N SER A 70 7.96 -13.70 -13.82
CA SER A 70 7.43 -15.04 -14.09
C SER A 70 6.10 -15.28 -13.36
N GLN A 71 5.37 -16.30 -13.82
CA GLN A 71 4.15 -16.77 -13.16
C GLN A 71 4.41 -17.14 -11.70
N ASP A 72 5.49 -17.86 -11.40
CA ASP A 72 5.87 -18.22 -10.02
C ASP A 72 6.08 -17.00 -9.12
N ALA A 73 6.67 -15.93 -9.66
CA ALA A 73 6.84 -14.68 -8.90
C ALA A 73 5.50 -14.01 -8.60
N PHE A 74 4.55 -14.09 -9.54
CA PHE A 74 3.19 -13.60 -9.34
C PHE A 74 2.45 -14.41 -8.27
N GLU A 75 2.52 -15.73 -8.32
CA GLU A 75 1.90 -16.63 -7.33
C GLU A 75 2.49 -16.43 -5.93
N HIS A 76 3.81 -16.25 -5.85
CA HIS A 76 4.46 -15.92 -4.59
C HIS A 76 3.93 -14.62 -3.98
N VAL A 77 3.88 -13.54 -4.78
CA VAL A 77 3.33 -12.25 -4.33
C VAL A 77 1.86 -12.37 -3.95
N TYR A 78 1.07 -13.13 -4.72
CA TYR A 78 -0.33 -13.37 -4.41
C TYR A 78 -0.50 -14.04 -3.04
N GLY A 79 0.31 -15.05 -2.74
CA GLY A 79 0.31 -15.69 -1.41
C GLY A 79 0.77 -14.77 -0.28
N MET A 80 1.64 -13.78 -0.56
CA MET A 80 1.95 -12.72 0.42
C MET A 80 0.76 -11.80 0.66
N LEU A 81 0.09 -11.36 -0.40
CA LEU A 81 -1.11 -10.50 -0.31
C LEU A 81 -2.23 -11.18 0.47
N GLU A 82 -2.48 -12.47 0.23
CA GLU A 82 -3.50 -13.22 0.95
C GLU A 82 -3.23 -13.25 2.46
N ARG A 83 -2.03 -13.67 2.86
CA ARG A 83 -1.63 -13.74 4.27
C ARG A 83 -1.70 -12.36 4.95
N ALA A 84 -1.19 -11.32 4.30
CA ALA A 84 -1.25 -9.96 4.81
C ALA A 84 -2.70 -9.48 4.99
N SER A 85 -3.57 -9.74 4.01
CA SER A 85 -5.00 -9.37 4.07
C SER A 85 -5.71 -10.02 5.25
N GLN A 86 -5.44 -11.31 5.50
CA GLN A 86 -6.01 -12.03 6.64
C GLN A 86 -5.55 -11.42 7.97
N GLU A 87 -4.27 -11.07 8.10
CA GLU A 87 -3.75 -10.43 9.31
C GLU A 87 -4.35 -9.04 9.55
N TRP A 88 -4.60 -8.27 8.50
CA TRP A 88 -5.32 -7.00 8.58
C TRP A 88 -6.78 -7.20 8.98
N ALA A 89 -7.50 -8.12 8.34
CA ALA A 89 -8.90 -8.41 8.65
C ALA A 89 -9.09 -8.78 10.13
N LYS A 90 -8.18 -9.59 10.70
CA LYS A 90 -8.21 -9.96 12.13
C LYS A 90 -8.05 -8.78 13.08
N ARG A 91 -7.35 -7.72 12.67
CA ARG A 91 -7.05 -6.56 13.52
C ARG A 91 -8.04 -5.41 13.34
N LEU A 92 -8.59 -5.26 12.14
CA LEU A 92 -9.60 -4.24 11.82
C LEU A 92 -11.01 -4.66 12.25
N SER A 93 -11.26 -5.95 12.50
CA SER A 93 -12.55 -6.47 12.99
C SER A 93 -12.69 -6.48 14.51
N ARG A 94 -11.73 -5.89 15.23
CA ARG A 94 -11.74 -5.72 16.69
C ARG A 94 -12.12 -4.29 17.06
#